data_AF-A0A7S2NRH9-F1
#
_entry.id   AF-A0A7S2NRH9-F1
#
_cell.length_a   1.000
_cell.length_b   1.000
_cell.length_c   1.000
_cell.angle_alpha   90.00
_cell.angle_beta   90.00
_cell.angle_gamma   90.00
#
_symmetry.space_group_name_H-M   'P 1'
#
loop_
_entity.id
_entity.type
_entity.pdbx_description
1 polymer ?
#
loop_
_entity_poly.entity_id
_entity_poly.type
_entity_poly.pdbx_seq_one_letter_code
_entity_poly.pdbx_strand_id
1 'polypeptide(L)'
;MSIAYSQAFTPTGTRIGRFLYGVDCRERQQLRMSNYDGNSDSSNYDESSHGPFGKNKAKGGPRQFLTQRAIQSFMYLLSAHRDPHTVSYLEDFFQTPNLLNYHGTGALNATLFPTWDSVFLHLMDEPKSQISVKARRRGRNRRGFTLGNDHFLDKSNSASADDTRYKPKENPYLKERFVEYKIDIDPMSLASRIMNVREQIAEEFTHDLKLIQIASSMTLEKYHETMRRARDDEMSDRYNVPAELSEYTGATGANKDENPYDGFMTHLVGNADLAVLFRNNNAFHLRSSSPLRRGNFDLLLLLVTQEATHRVLCNLSDDEDQQNQFDYLREFYAERLCYFDGNGGYARHELFLQDLMSAPPKIIQSNRYNVHMVDPLRLAEDILQTRAILADEWKDEVFGDTKIEHNLALNRVFLMKRVLQSDTVVPLYSSEVNTVSNNTNAFQ
;
A
#
# COMPACT_ATOMS: atom_id res chain seq x y z
N MET A 1 -20.02 12.14 -11.01
CA MET A 1 -19.77 13.59 -11.18
C MET A 1 -18.31 13.87 -10.90
N SER A 2 -17.45 13.83 -11.92
CA SER A 2 -16.02 14.13 -11.79
C SER A 2 -15.81 15.62 -12.03
N ILE A 3 -15.33 16.35 -11.02
CA ILE A 3 -14.91 17.75 -11.16
C ILE A 3 -13.41 17.69 -11.43
N ALA A 4 -13.01 17.91 -12.68
CA ALA A 4 -11.61 18.06 -13.03
C ALA A 4 -11.06 19.34 -12.38
N TYR A 5 -10.18 19.20 -11.38
CA TYR A 5 -9.38 20.29 -10.86
C TYR A 5 -8.13 20.42 -11.74
N SER A 6 -8.12 21.41 -12.63
CA SER A 6 -6.89 21.90 -13.23
C SER A 6 -6.16 22.73 -12.18
N GLN A 7 -5.11 22.18 -11.58
CA GLN A 7 -4.23 22.90 -10.66
C GLN A 7 -3.01 23.41 -11.44
N ALA A 8 -2.96 24.70 -11.70
CA ALA A 8 -1.73 25.37 -12.09
C ALA A 8 -0.98 25.75 -10.80
N PHE A 9 0.06 24.98 -10.47
CA PHE A 9 1.00 25.33 -9.41
C PHE A 9 1.93 26.43 -9.91
N THR A 10 1.93 27.59 -9.25
CA THR A 10 3.01 28.57 -9.36
C THR A 10 4.07 28.25 -8.31
N PRO A 11 5.30 27.87 -8.67
CA PRO A 11 6.35 27.57 -7.72
C PRO A 11 7.03 28.86 -7.28
N THR A 12 6.69 29.37 -6.10
CA THR A 12 7.54 30.34 -5.38
C THR A 12 8.25 29.60 -4.26
N GLY A 13 9.47 29.13 -4.55
CA GLY A 13 10.32 28.45 -3.56
C GLY A 13 11.02 27.22 -4.12
N THR A 14 11.94 27.43 -5.05
CA THR A 14 12.75 26.39 -5.69
C THR A 14 13.70 25.72 -4.67
N ARG A 15 13.25 24.65 -4.00
CA ARG A 15 14.12 23.53 -3.62
C ARG A 15 13.85 22.41 -4.62
N ILE A 16 14.62 22.38 -5.71
CA ILE A 16 14.70 21.23 -6.61
C ILE A 16 15.48 20.16 -5.85
N GLY A 17 14.77 19.42 -5.01
CA GLY A 17 15.16 18.08 -4.60
C GLY A 17 14.84 17.16 -5.75
N ARG A 18 15.84 16.88 -6.60
CA ARG A 18 15.81 15.80 -7.58
C ARG A 18 15.84 14.48 -6.78
N PHE A 19 14.70 14.08 -6.23
CA PHE A 19 14.63 12.91 -5.35
C PHE A 19 14.46 11.61 -6.13
N LEU A 20 15.36 10.69 -5.80
CA LEU A 20 15.63 9.40 -6.41
C LEU A 20 14.50 8.39 -6.08
N TYR A 21 13.42 8.39 -6.86
CA TYR A 21 12.58 7.19 -6.99
C TYR A 21 13.13 6.18 -8.02
N GLY A 22 14.34 6.43 -8.53
CA GLY A 22 15.10 5.53 -9.40
C GLY A 22 16.38 5.00 -8.76
N VAL A 23 16.43 4.85 -7.44
CA VAL A 23 17.42 3.90 -6.87
C VAL A 23 16.91 2.52 -7.28
N ASP A 24 17.70 1.81 -8.08
CA ASP A 24 17.39 0.47 -8.56
C ASP A 24 16.88 -0.38 -7.38
N CYS A 25 15.68 -0.98 -7.50
CA CYS A 25 15.12 -1.85 -6.45
C CYS A 25 16.16 -2.87 -5.98
N ARG A 26 17.04 -3.27 -6.91
CA ARG A 26 18.20 -4.13 -6.70
C ARG A 26 19.18 -3.61 -5.65
N GLU A 27 19.48 -2.31 -5.61
CA GLU A 27 20.48 -1.73 -4.70
C GLU A 27 19.96 -1.62 -3.26
N ARG A 28 18.69 -1.22 -3.08
CA ARG A 28 18.05 -1.18 -1.74
C ARG A 28 17.90 -2.57 -1.13
N GLN A 29 17.79 -3.59 -1.97
CA GLN A 29 17.56 -4.96 -1.52
C GLN A 29 18.85 -5.77 -1.44
N GLN A 30 19.89 -5.45 -2.23
CA GLN A 30 21.24 -5.95 -1.96
C GLN A 30 21.73 -5.54 -0.58
N LEU A 31 21.42 -4.32 -0.12
CA LEU A 31 21.64 -3.88 1.26
C LEU A 31 20.84 -4.67 2.31
N ARG A 32 19.69 -5.25 1.93
CA ARG A 32 18.94 -6.16 2.82
C ARG A 32 19.59 -7.55 2.84
N MET A 33 19.96 -8.07 1.66
CA MET A 33 20.57 -9.38 1.49
C MET A 33 21.98 -9.45 2.07
N SER A 34 22.78 -8.38 1.98
CA SER A 34 24.13 -8.32 2.55
C SER A 34 24.15 -8.37 4.08
N ASN A 35 23.02 -8.06 4.73
CA ASN A 35 22.89 -8.25 6.18
C ASN A 35 22.59 -9.70 6.57
N TYR A 36 22.35 -10.61 5.61
CA TYR A 36 22.21 -12.05 5.84
C TYR A 36 23.54 -12.79 5.72
N ASP A 37 24.59 -12.17 5.17
CA ASP A 37 25.93 -12.76 5.11
C ASP A 37 26.54 -12.68 6.52
N GLY A 38 26.25 -13.71 7.31
CA GLY A 38 26.58 -13.82 8.72
C GLY A 38 28.07 -13.63 9.01
N ASN A 39 28.37 -12.57 9.74
CA ASN A 39 29.55 -12.51 10.59
C ASN A 39 29.18 -11.81 11.91
N SER A 40 28.35 -12.47 12.71
CA SER A 40 28.01 -12.03 14.06
C SER A 40 28.72 -12.92 15.07
N ASP A 41 29.90 -12.47 15.48
CA ASP A 41 30.70 -13.02 16.57
C ASP A 41 29.84 -13.05 17.85
N SER A 42 29.39 -14.24 18.25
CA SER A 42 28.47 -14.43 19.39
C SER A 42 29.25 -14.58 20.69
N SER A 43 29.56 -13.48 21.36
CA SER A 43 29.80 -13.53 22.81
C SER A 43 29.39 -12.24 23.49
N ASN A 44 28.62 -12.40 24.57
CA ASN A 44 28.06 -11.38 25.47
C ASN A 44 27.05 -10.43 24.86
N TYR A 45 25.75 -10.64 25.11
CA TYR A 45 24.87 -9.61 25.67
C TYR A 45 23.63 -10.22 26.32
N ASP A 46 23.19 -9.48 27.32
CA ASP A 46 22.21 -9.73 28.37
C ASP A 46 20.85 -10.29 27.93
N GLU A 47 20.31 -11.09 28.83
CA GLU A 47 19.18 -11.99 28.69
C GLU A 47 17.88 -11.25 29.08
N SER A 48 17.32 -10.45 28.17
CA SER A 48 15.90 -10.06 28.25
C SER A 48 15.17 -10.39 26.94
N SER A 49 15.02 -11.70 26.76
CA SER A 49 13.88 -12.44 26.20
C SER A 49 13.38 -12.23 24.77
N HIS A 50 14.16 -11.67 23.83
CA HIS A 50 13.82 -11.77 22.41
C HIS A 50 14.98 -12.42 21.65
N GLY A 51 14.74 -13.60 21.07
CA GLY A 51 15.74 -14.42 20.37
C GLY A 51 16.51 -13.69 19.25
N PRO A 52 17.53 -14.32 18.65
CA PRO A 52 18.50 -13.71 17.71
C PRO A 52 17.86 -12.99 16.51
N PHE A 53 16.58 -13.23 16.21
CA PHE A 53 15.77 -12.50 15.23
C PHE A 53 15.30 -11.09 15.67
N GLY A 54 15.64 -10.63 16.88
CA GLY A 54 15.14 -9.37 17.45
C GLY A 54 15.72 -8.08 16.88
N LYS A 55 16.93 -8.10 16.29
CA LYS A 55 17.71 -6.86 16.04
C LYS A 55 17.51 -6.23 14.66
N ASN A 56 17.02 -6.97 13.66
CA ASN A 56 16.69 -6.42 12.32
C ASN A 56 15.19 -6.20 12.07
N LYS A 57 14.35 -6.20 13.13
CA LYS A 57 12.88 -5.98 13.06
C LYS A 57 12.45 -4.57 12.61
N ALA A 58 13.37 -3.62 12.43
CA ALA A 58 13.03 -2.21 12.28
C ALA A 58 12.43 -1.83 10.90
N LYS A 59 12.75 -2.55 9.80
CA LYS A 59 12.32 -2.14 8.44
C LYS A 59 11.30 -3.08 7.82
N GLY A 60 10.02 -2.71 7.94
CA GLY A 60 8.91 -3.39 7.24
C GLY A 60 8.16 -4.43 8.07
N GLY A 61 8.36 -4.44 9.40
CA GLY A 61 7.59 -5.32 10.28
C GLY A 61 6.08 -5.02 10.24
N PRO A 62 5.24 -5.97 10.71
CA PRO A 62 3.78 -5.88 10.62
C PRO A 62 3.20 -4.66 11.34
N ARG A 63 3.86 -4.16 12.40
CA ARG A 63 3.47 -2.92 13.09
C ARG A 63 3.68 -1.67 12.24
N GLN A 64 4.80 -1.59 11.51
CA GLN A 64 5.08 -0.48 10.59
C GLN A 64 4.09 -0.51 9.42
N PHE A 65 3.83 -1.71 8.88
CA PHE A 65 2.85 -1.92 7.83
C PHE A 65 1.45 -1.49 8.26
N LEU A 66 1.02 -1.88 9.46
CA LEU A 66 -0.27 -1.44 10.03
C LEU A 66 -0.36 0.09 10.11
N THR A 67 0.70 0.77 10.58
CA THR A 67 0.76 2.24 10.61
C THR A 67 0.65 2.84 9.20
N GLN A 68 1.36 2.29 8.22
CA GLN A 68 1.25 2.73 6.82
C GLN A 68 -0.19 2.61 6.31
N ARG A 69 -0.85 1.47 6.53
CA ARG A 69 -2.23 1.24 6.06
C ARG A 69 -3.23 2.13 6.77
N ALA A 70 -3.02 2.46 8.04
CA ALA A 70 -3.83 3.43 8.77
C ALA A 70 -3.73 4.83 8.16
N ILE A 71 -2.51 5.28 7.84
CA ILE A 71 -2.27 6.57 7.19
C ILE A 71 -2.97 6.61 5.82
N GLN A 72 -2.78 5.59 4.98
CA GLN A 72 -3.38 5.53 3.65
C GLN A 72 -4.91 5.50 3.69
N SER A 73 -5.49 4.74 4.63
CA SER A 73 -6.93 4.69 4.84
C SER A 73 -7.49 6.02 5.35
N PHE A 74 -6.77 6.70 6.23
CA PHE A 74 -7.14 8.04 6.70
C PHE A 74 -7.05 9.09 5.57
N MET A 75 -5.99 9.07 4.76
CA MET A 75 -5.86 9.93 3.58
C MET A 75 -6.98 9.69 2.56
N TYR A 76 -7.40 8.43 2.37
CA TYR A 76 -8.55 8.11 1.54
C TYR A 76 -9.84 8.76 2.07
N LEU A 77 -10.08 8.69 3.38
CA LEU A 77 -11.23 9.35 4.01
C LEU A 77 -11.18 10.87 3.83
N LEU A 78 -10.02 11.50 4.02
CA LEU A 78 -9.84 12.94 3.77
C LEU A 78 -10.16 13.30 2.31
N SER A 79 -9.65 12.52 1.35
CA SER A 79 -9.95 12.70 -0.07
C SER A 79 -11.45 12.56 -0.38
N ALA A 80 -12.11 11.55 0.19
CA ALA A 80 -13.56 11.36 0.06
C ALA A 80 -14.36 12.54 0.65
N HIS A 81 -13.87 13.15 1.73
CA HIS A 81 -14.42 14.36 2.34
C HIS A 81 -13.98 15.67 1.66
N ARG A 82 -13.29 15.58 0.51
CA ARG A 82 -12.82 16.73 -0.29
C ARG A 82 -11.83 17.62 0.45
N ASP A 83 -10.95 17.00 1.24
CA ASP A 83 -9.81 17.66 1.88
C ASP A 83 -8.48 17.17 1.28
N PRO A 84 -8.17 17.54 0.02
CA PRO A 84 -6.89 17.17 -0.60
C PRO A 84 -5.70 17.94 0.00
N HIS A 85 -5.94 19.02 0.73
CA HIS A 85 -4.87 19.84 1.30
C HIS A 85 -4.22 19.17 2.51
N THR A 86 -5.03 18.58 3.40
CA THR A 86 -4.50 17.75 4.48
C THR A 86 -3.81 16.49 3.94
N VAL A 87 -4.30 15.92 2.82
CA VAL A 87 -3.62 14.81 2.13
C VAL A 87 -2.23 15.23 1.65
N SER A 88 -2.12 16.37 0.96
CA SER A 88 -0.84 16.94 0.51
C SER A 88 0.10 17.21 1.69
N TYR A 89 -0.41 17.81 2.78
CA TYR A 89 0.35 18.04 3.99
C TYR A 89 0.96 16.75 4.56
N LEU A 90 0.18 15.66 4.59
CA LEU A 90 0.65 14.36 5.07
C LEU A 90 1.71 13.77 4.13
N GLU A 91 1.55 13.86 2.80
CA GLU A 91 2.56 13.39 1.84
C GLU A 91 3.89 14.14 1.98
N ASP A 92 3.82 15.46 2.15
CA ASP A 92 4.98 16.31 2.38
C ASP A 92 5.66 15.98 3.72
N PHE A 93 4.88 15.81 4.79
CA PHE A 93 5.38 15.45 6.12
C PHE A 93 6.09 14.09 6.13
N PHE A 94 5.50 13.07 5.51
CA PHE A 94 6.11 11.73 5.45
C PHE A 94 7.23 11.61 4.40
N GLN A 95 7.43 12.62 3.55
CA GLN A 95 8.36 12.61 2.42
C GLN A 95 8.09 11.45 1.46
N THR A 96 6.80 11.16 1.23
CA THR A 96 6.32 10.07 0.39
C THR A 96 5.24 10.62 -0.53
N PRO A 97 5.61 11.16 -1.71
CA PRO A 97 4.63 11.64 -2.67
C PRO A 97 3.80 10.46 -3.17
N ASN A 98 2.53 10.70 -3.48
CA ASN A 98 1.62 9.69 -3.99
C ASN A 98 1.40 8.49 -3.05
N LEU A 99 1.55 8.71 -1.73
CA LEU A 99 1.34 7.68 -0.71
C LEU A 99 -0.08 7.12 -0.78
N LEU A 100 -1.08 7.93 -1.12
CA LEU A 100 -2.47 7.48 -1.23
C LEU A 100 -2.64 6.35 -2.26
N ASN A 101 -1.92 6.42 -3.38
CA ASN A 101 -2.04 5.45 -4.48
C ASN A 101 -0.97 4.35 -4.44
N TYR A 102 -0.12 4.32 -3.41
CA TYR A 102 0.94 3.33 -3.28
C TYR A 102 0.42 1.98 -2.78
N HIS A 103 0.55 0.93 -3.59
CA HIS A 103 0.15 -0.44 -3.28
C HIS A 103 1.37 -1.35 -3.03
N GLY A 104 1.97 -1.21 -1.86
CA GLY A 104 3.11 -2.02 -1.39
C GLY A 104 3.29 -1.97 0.13
N THR A 105 4.23 -2.74 0.68
CA THR A 105 4.41 -2.92 2.14
C THR A 105 5.44 -2.00 2.80
N GLY A 106 6.23 -1.26 2.01
CA GLY A 106 7.36 -0.44 2.48
C GLY A 106 7.31 1.02 2.05
N ALA A 107 6.16 1.69 2.14
CA ALA A 107 6.02 3.08 1.70
C ALA A 107 6.71 4.08 2.63
N LEU A 108 6.68 3.83 3.94
CA LEU A 108 7.17 4.77 4.94
C LEU A 108 8.71 4.79 4.96
N ASN A 109 9.27 6.00 5.07
CA ASN A 109 10.71 6.18 5.16
C ASN A 109 11.23 5.71 6.53
N ALA A 110 11.72 4.47 6.60
CA ALA A 110 12.23 3.89 7.82
C ALA A 110 13.56 4.48 8.31
N THR A 111 14.24 5.34 7.52
CA THR A 111 15.39 6.10 8.03
C THR A 111 14.93 7.32 8.82
N LEU A 112 13.78 7.89 8.46
CA LEU A 112 13.17 9.01 9.17
C LEU A 112 12.36 8.50 10.37
N PHE A 113 11.66 7.37 10.19
CA PHE A 113 10.78 6.77 11.19
C PHE A 113 11.25 5.33 11.48
N PRO A 114 12.27 5.15 12.34
CA PRO A 114 12.86 3.83 12.58
C PRO A 114 11.89 2.87 13.29
N THR A 115 10.89 3.39 13.97
CA THR A 115 9.86 2.62 14.66
C THR A 115 8.46 3.09 14.27
N TRP A 116 7.46 2.22 14.41
CA TRP A 116 6.09 2.49 13.98
C TRP A 116 5.43 3.65 14.75
N ASP A 117 5.85 3.89 15.98
CA ASP A 117 5.37 4.93 16.88
C ASP A 117 6.08 6.26 16.67
N SER A 118 7.34 6.25 16.21
CA SER A 118 8.09 7.48 15.91
C SER A 118 7.34 8.39 14.93
N VAL A 119 6.62 7.81 13.97
CA VAL A 119 5.74 8.52 13.03
C VAL A 119 4.76 9.44 13.77
N PHE A 120 4.12 8.92 14.81
CA PHE A 120 3.13 9.66 15.59
C PHE A 120 3.79 10.65 16.54
N LEU A 121 4.92 10.29 17.15
CA LEU A 121 5.68 11.18 18.02
C LEU A 121 6.11 12.44 17.27
N HIS A 122 6.72 12.27 16.09
CA HIS A 122 7.10 13.37 15.22
C HIS A 122 5.89 14.20 14.78
N LEU A 123 4.80 13.55 14.34
CA LEU A 123 3.60 14.27 13.93
C LEU A 123 2.96 15.07 15.08
N MET A 124 3.10 14.62 16.33
CA MET A 124 2.63 15.36 17.50
C MET A 124 3.54 16.52 17.93
N ASP A 125 4.81 16.50 17.51
CA ASP A 125 5.78 17.58 17.77
C ASP A 125 5.71 18.69 16.72
N GLU A 126 5.08 18.44 15.58
CA GLU A 126 4.84 19.47 14.57
C GLU A 126 3.89 20.56 15.09
N PRO A 127 4.26 21.86 14.94
CA PRO A 127 3.39 22.96 15.33
C PRO A 127 2.17 23.03 14.42
N LYS A 128 1.10 23.67 14.92
CA LYS A 128 -0.08 24.00 14.10
C LYS A 128 0.35 24.85 12.90
N SER A 129 -0.09 24.46 11.72
CA SER A 129 0.24 25.14 10.46
C SER A 129 -1.03 25.66 9.78
N GLN A 130 -0.87 26.69 8.95
CA GLN A 130 -1.98 27.26 8.16
C GLN A 130 -1.66 27.14 6.68
N ILE A 131 -2.56 26.53 5.91
CA ILE A 131 -2.44 26.46 4.44
C ILE A 131 -3.41 27.48 3.82
N SER A 132 -2.89 28.38 3.01
CA SER A 132 -3.72 29.33 2.23
C SER A 132 -4.11 28.72 0.88
N VAL A 133 -5.40 28.45 0.70
CA VAL A 133 -5.96 27.87 -0.53
C VAL A 133 -6.67 28.95 -1.32
N LYS A 134 -6.23 29.17 -2.56
CA LYS A 134 -6.92 30.07 -3.50
C LYS A 134 -7.92 29.26 -4.32
N ALA A 135 -9.22 29.44 -4.06
CA ALA A 135 -10.26 28.83 -4.86
C ALA A 135 -10.85 29.85 -5.84
N ARG A 136 -11.01 29.47 -7.11
CA ARG A 136 -11.70 30.32 -8.07
C ARG A 136 -13.15 30.48 -7.63
N ARG A 137 -13.59 31.74 -7.44
CA ARG A 137 -14.98 32.01 -7.06
C ARG A 137 -15.88 31.44 -8.15
N ARG A 138 -16.71 30.45 -7.83
CA ARG A 138 -17.77 30.00 -8.75
C ARG A 138 -18.70 31.18 -8.94
N GLY A 139 -18.53 31.90 -10.05
CA GLY A 139 -19.43 33.00 -10.40
C GLY A 139 -20.85 32.47 -10.37
N ARG A 140 -21.78 33.23 -9.78
CA ARG A 140 -23.22 32.90 -9.72
C ARG A 140 -23.89 32.93 -11.11
N ASN A 141 -23.09 32.87 -12.18
CA ASN A 141 -23.50 33.14 -13.54
C ASN A 141 -23.94 31.85 -14.24
N ARG A 142 -25.27 31.74 -14.33
CA ARG A 142 -26.02 31.24 -15.48
C ARG A 142 -25.90 29.75 -15.78
N ARG A 143 -26.55 28.92 -14.95
CA ARG A 143 -27.57 28.02 -15.50
C ARG A 143 -28.84 28.88 -15.66
N GLY A 144 -29.17 29.50 -16.79
CA GLY A 144 -28.65 29.27 -18.13
C GLY A 144 -28.80 27.81 -18.53
N PHE A 145 -29.86 27.15 -18.04
CA PHE A 145 -30.29 25.85 -18.47
C PHE A 145 -30.78 26.01 -19.92
N THR A 146 -29.87 26.17 -20.88
CA THR A 146 -30.20 25.92 -22.29
C THR A 146 -30.28 24.41 -22.46
N LEU A 147 -31.36 23.84 -21.90
CA LEU A 147 -31.98 22.67 -22.50
C LEU A 147 -32.39 23.08 -23.91
N GLY A 148 -31.88 22.36 -24.91
CA GLY A 148 -32.30 22.56 -26.29
C GLY A 148 -31.41 23.53 -27.06
N ASN A 149 -30.28 23.02 -27.55
CA ASN A 149 -30.09 22.81 -28.99
C ASN A 149 -28.61 22.51 -29.23
N ASP A 150 -28.23 21.26 -29.03
CA ASP A 150 -27.08 20.65 -29.73
C ASP A 150 -27.41 20.47 -31.23
N HIS A 151 -27.99 21.49 -31.86
CA HIS A 151 -27.85 21.67 -33.29
C HIS A 151 -26.49 22.31 -33.51
N PHE A 152 -25.51 21.41 -33.46
CA PHE A 152 -24.20 21.47 -34.07
C PHE A 152 -24.33 22.01 -35.50
N LEU A 153 -24.42 23.34 -35.63
CA LEU A 153 -24.17 24.04 -36.87
C LEU A 153 -22.67 23.94 -37.12
N ASP A 154 -22.35 22.96 -37.95
CA ASP A 154 -21.13 22.85 -38.73
C ASP A 154 -20.78 24.23 -39.31
N LYS A 155 -19.89 24.96 -38.63
CA LYS A 155 -19.29 26.22 -39.08
C LYS A 155 -18.03 25.94 -39.91
N SER A 156 -18.06 24.90 -40.74
CA SER A 156 -17.19 24.85 -41.90
C SER A 156 -17.83 25.69 -43.02
N ASN A 157 -17.04 26.57 -43.63
CA ASN A 157 -17.34 27.33 -44.85
C ASN A 157 -18.16 28.62 -44.72
N SER A 158 -17.48 29.69 -44.32
CA SER A 158 -17.36 30.88 -45.17
C SER A 158 -16.33 31.84 -44.58
N ALA A 159 -15.11 31.71 -45.08
CA ALA A 159 -14.06 32.70 -44.93
C ALA A 159 -14.50 34.01 -45.60
N SER A 160 -15.04 34.95 -44.83
CA SER A 160 -15.06 36.36 -45.19
C SER A 160 -13.89 37.02 -44.47
N ALA A 161 -12.88 37.39 -45.24
CA ALA A 161 -11.56 37.84 -44.78
C ALA A 161 -11.52 39.31 -44.31
N ASP A 162 -12.65 39.93 -43.95
CA ASP A 162 -12.70 41.39 -43.73
C ASP A 162 -13.56 41.86 -42.54
N ASP A 163 -13.67 41.06 -41.46
CA ASP A 163 -14.25 41.54 -40.20
C ASP A 163 -13.22 41.59 -39.07
N THR A 164 -12.31 42.57 -39.18
CA THR A 164 -11.28 42.89 -38.20
C THR A 164 -11.81 43.75 -37.03
N ARG A 165 -13.13 43.96 -36.87
CA ARG A 165 -13.67 45.02 -36.01
C ARG A 165 -14.29 44.61 -34.68
N TYR A 166 -14.31 43.33 -34.32
CA TYR A 166 -14.72 42.91 -32.98
C TYR A 166 -13.59 42.22 -32.22
N LYS A 167 -12.65 43.03 -31.71
CA LYS A 167 -11.89 42.61 -30.51
C LYS A 167 -12.91 42.52 -29.38
N PRO A 168 -13.20 41.33 -28.80
CA PRO A 168 -14.06 41.25 -27.63
C PRO A 168 -13.43 42.14 -26.56
N LYS A 169 -14.12 43.23 -26.22
CA LYS A 169 -13.65 44.20 -25.22
C LYS A 169 -13.33 43.41 -23.95
N GLU A 170 -12.06 43.36 -23.55
CA GLU A 170 -11.63 42.78 -22.29
C GLU A 170 -12.41 43.48 -21.18
N ASN A 171 -13.45 42.82 -20.70
CA ASN A 171 -14.27 43.38 -19.65
C ASN A 171 -13.45 43.27 -18.36
N PRO A 172 -13.02 44.39 -17.74
CA PRO A 172 -12.23 44.35 -16.52
C PRO A 172 -12.95 43.66 -15.36
N TYR A 173 -14.28 43.49 -15.45
CA TYR A 173 -15.09 42.76 -14.49
C TYR A 173 -15.09 41.23 -14.69
N LEU A 174 -14.52 40.73 -15.79
CA LEU A 174 -14.29 39.29 -16.05
C LEU A 174 -12.93 38.79 -15.57
N LYS A 175 -12.10 39.62 -14.93
CA LYS A 175 -10.85 39.15 -14.30
C LYS A 175 -11.17 38.02 -13.30
N GLU A 176 -10.44 36.92 -13.39
CA GLU A 176 -10.63 35.79 -12.49
C GLU A 176 -10.47 36.24 -11.04
N ARG A 177 -11.56 36.15 -10.26
CA ARG A 177 -11.55 36.46 -8.83
C ARG A 177 -11.32 35.17 -8.05
N PHE A 178 -10.25 35.14 -7.29
CA PHE A 178 -9.95 34.08 -6.35
C PHE A 178 -10.44 34.49 -4.96
N VAL A 179 -10.96 33.53 -4.21
CA VAL A 179 -11.21 33.67 -2.77
C VAL A 179 -10.13 32.85 -2.07
N GLU A 180 -9.40 33.50 -1.17
CA GLU A 180 -8.39 32.85 -0.35
C GLU A 180 -9.03 32.35 0.94
N TYR A 181 -8.88 31.06 1.22
CA TYR A 181 -9.30 30.41 2.45
C TYR A 181 -8.07 29.99 3.22
N LYS A 182 -8.06 30.17 4.55
CA LYS A 182 -7.03 29.63 5.42
C LYS A 182 -7.57 28.34 6.04
N ILE A 183 -6.80 27.27 5.90
CA ILE A 183 -7.09 25.97 6.52
C ILE A 183 -6.09 25.78 7.64
N ASP A 184 -6.59 25.66 8.86
CA ASP A 184 -5.78 25.32 10.03
C ASP A 184 -5.57 23.81 10.08
N ILE A 185 -4.31 23.38 10.08
CA ILE A 185 -3.92 21.99 10.27
C ILE A 185 -3.38 21.84 11.69
N ASP A 186 -3.97 20.90 12.43
CA ASP A 186 -3.55 20.50 13.77
C ASP A 186 -2.93 19.09 13.70
N PRO A 187 -1.60 18.97 13.63
CA PRO A 187 -0.89 17.69 13.47
C PRO A 187 -1.19 16.71 14.60
N MET A 188 -1.31 17.21 15.83
CA MET A 188 -1.69 16.41 16.99
C MET A 188 -3.08 15.79 16.81
N SER A 189 -4.07 16.57 16.37
CA SER A 189 -5.41 16.04 16.04
C SER A 189 -5.40 15.03 14.89
N LEU A 190 -4.50 15.18 13.90
CA LEU A 190 -4.31 14.19 12.84
C LEU A 190 -3.75 12.87 13.40
N ALA A 191 -2.71 12.93 14.23
CA ALA A 191 -2.11 11.74 14.83
C ALA A 191 -3.14 10.90 15.60
N SER A 192 -3.95 11.53 16.45
CA SER A 192 -5.02 10.84 17.20
C SER A 192 -6.04 10.18 16.28
N ARG A 193 -6.48 10.86 15.21
CA ARG A 193 -7.43 10.28 14.25
C ARG A 193 -6.83 9.10 13.47
N ILE A 194 -5.56 9.18 13.08
CA ILE A 194 -4.87 8.08 12.39
C ILE A 194 -4.72 6.88 13.34
N MET A 195 -4.42 7.10 14.63
CA MET A 195 -4.35 6.01 15.61
C MET A 195 -5.69 5.29 15.78
N ASN A 196 -6.81 6.00 15.76
CA ASN A 196 -8.14 5.37 15.80
C ASN A 196 -8.39 4.49 14.56
N VAL A 197 -8.00 4.96 13.36
CA VAL A 197 -8.08 4.15 12.13
C VAL A 197 -7.15 2.94 12.22
N ARG A 198 -5.96 3.11 12.82
CA ARG A 198 -4.99 2.03 13.04
C ARG A 198 -5.56 0.93 13.92
N GLU A 199 -6.26 1.29 14.99
CA GLU A 199 -6.93 0.34 15.89
C GLU A 199 -7.97 -0.47 15.12
N GLN A 200 -8.84 0.19 14.36
CA GLN A 200 -9.85 -0.48 13.53
C GLN A 200 -9.22 -1.49 12.54
N ILE A 201 -8.16 -1.09 11.83
CA ILE A 201 -7.48 -1.99 10.88
C ILE A 201 -6.81 -3.15 11.61
N ALA A 202 -6.27 -2.94 12.81
CA ALA A 202 -5.68 -4.03 13.61
C ALA A 202 -6.73 -5.10 13.93
N GLU A 203 -7.97 -4.70 14.27
CA GLU A 203 -9.06 -5.66 14.51
C GLU A 203 -9.43 -6.45 13.25
N GLU A 204 -9.46 -5.78 12.09
CA GLU A 204 -9.67 -6.44 10.80
C GLU A 204 -8.56 -7.45 10.52
N PHE A 205 -7.30 -7.08 10.75
CA PHE A 205 -6.15 -7.95 10.55
C PHE A 205 -6.18 -9.20 11.42
N THR A 206 -6.62 -9.11 12.67
CA THR A 206 -6.81 -10.31 13.52
C THR A 206 -7.78 -11.32 12.90
N HIS A 207 -8.85 -10.85 12.24
CA HIS A 207 -9.79 -11.72 11.55
C HIS A 207 -9.21 -12.24 10.23
N ASP A 208 -8.60 -11.34 9.47
CA ASP A 208 -8.03 -11.62 8.17
C ASP A 208 -6.89 -12.65 8.25
N LEU A 209 -6.07 -12.62 9.30
CA LEU A 209 -5.00 -13.62 9.51
C LEU A 209 -5.52 -15.05 9.63
N LYS A 210 -6.71 -15.26 10.20
CA LYS A 210 -7.37 -16.58 10.20
C LYS A 210 -7.74 -17.01 8.78
N LEU A 211 -8.16 -16.08 7.94
CA LEU A 211 -8.44 -16.36 6.53
C LEU A 211 -7.16 -16.71 5.77
N ILE A 212 -6.03 -16.08 6.11
CA ILE A 212 -4.72 -16.39 5.51
C ILE A 212 -4.29 -17.82 5.83
N GLN A 213 -4.55 -18.32 7.04
CA GLN A 213 -4.30 -19.72 7.41
C GLN A 213 -5.08 -20.67 6.49
N ILE A 214 -6.39 -20.46 6.36
CA ILE A 214 -7.27 -21.26 5.49
C ILE A 214 -6.84 -21.16 4.02
N ALA A 215 -6.50 -19.95 3.55
CA ALA A 215 -6.05 -19.73 2.19
C ALA A 215 -4.75 -20.51 1.88
N SER A 216 -3.89 -20.72 2.88
CA SER A 216 -2.63 -21.45 2.72
C SER A 216 -2.84 -22.94 2.44
N SER A 217 -3.77 -23.60 3.15
CA SER A 217 -4.11 -25.00 2.85
C SER A 217 -4.82 -25.12 1.49
N MET A 218 -5.76 -24.21 1.20
CA MET A 218 -6.52 -24.23 -0.06
C MET A 218 -5.64 -24.02 -1.30
N THR A 219 -4.55 -23.24 -1.18
CA THR A 219 -3.65 -22.97 -2.31
C THR A 219 -2.99 -24.25 -2.82
N LEU A 220 -2.47 -25.10 -1.92
CA LEU A 220 -1.84 -26.38 -2.28
C LEU A 220 -2.86 -27.38 -2.81
N GLU A 221 -4.00 -27.52 -2.12
CA GLU A 221 -5.07 -28.42 -2.57
C GLU A 221 -5.52 -28.10 -3.99
N LYS A 222 -5.70 -26.81 -4.29
CA LYS A 222 -6.07 -26.33 -5.62
C LYS A 222 -5.00 -26.62 -6.66
N TYR A 223 -3.72 -26.42 -6.33
CA TYR A 223 -2.62 -26.76 -7.23
C TYR A 223 -2.62 -28.25 -7.59
N HIS A 224 -2.72 -29.14 -6.60
CA HIS A 224 -2.79 -30.58 -6.84
C HIS A 224 -4.05 -30.99 -7.61
N GLU A 225 -5.19 -30.37 -7.34
CA GLU A 225 -6.44 -30.55 -8.09
C GLU A 225 -6.24 -30.21 -9.57
N THR A 226 -5.63 -29.05 -9.88
CA THR A 226 -5.32 -28.63 -11.25
C THR A 226 -4.39 -29.63 -11.94
N MET A 227 -3.36 -30.12 -11.25
CA MET A 227 -2.43 -31.12 -11.79
C MET A 227 -3.07 -32.51 -11.99
N ARG A 228 -4.09 -32.87 -11.19
CA ARG A 228 -4.89 -34.09 -11.43
C ARG A 228 -5.75 -33.93 -12.68
N ARG A 229 -6.49 -32.83 -12.78
CA ARG A 229 -7.35 -32.55 -13.94
C ARG A 229 -6.57 -32.51 -15.25
N ALA A 230 -5.42 -31.85 -15.28
CA ALA A 230 -4.57 -31.81 -16.47
C ALA A 230 -4.15 -33.22 -16.95
N ARG A 231 -3.88 -34.15 -16.02
CA ARG A 231 -3.56 -35.55 -16.37
C ARG A 231 -4.78 -36.34 -16.86
N ASP A 232 -5.95 -36.09 -16.27
CA ASP A 232 -7.20 -36.74 -16.67
C ASP A 232 -7.64 -36.27 -18.07
N ASP A 233 -7.47 -34.99 -18.38
CA ASP A 233 -7.75 -34.41 -19.69
C ASP A 233 -6.82 -35.00 -20.78
N GLU A 234 -5.51 -35.11 -20.49
CA GLU A 234 -4.56 -35.79 -21.39
C GLU A 234 -4.91 -37.26 -21.63
N MET A 235 -5.48 -37.93 -20.63
CA MET A 235 -5.90 -39.33 -20.75
C MET A 235 -7.19 -39.45 -21.57
N SER A 236 -8.16 -38.54 -21.37
CA SER A 236 -9.41 -38.47 -22.15
C SER A 236 -9.13 -38.30 -23.65
N ASP A 237 -8.19 -37.44 -24.02
CA ASP A 237 -7.81 -37.21 -25.42
C ASP A 237 -7.19 -38.45 -26.08
N ARG A 238 -6.49 -39.31 -25.32
CA ARG A 238 -5.96 -40.58 -25.84
C ARG A 238 -7.02 -41.65 -26.08
N TYR A 239 -8.13 -41.61 -25.34
CA TYR A 239 -9.24 -42.56 -25.49
C TYR A 239 -10.37 -42.05 -26.38
N ASN A 240 -10.39 -40.77 -26.71
CA ASN A 240 -11.07 -40.25 -27.91
C ASN A 240 -10.29 -40.67 -29.15
N VAL A 241 -10.19 -41.99 -29.37
CA VAL A 241 -9.89 -42.55 -30.67
C VAL A 241 -10.91 -41.95 -31.62
N PRO A 242 -10.50 -41.25 -32.69
CA PRO A 242 -11.44 -40.72 -33.65
C PRO A 242 -12.29 -41.90 -34.10
N ALA A 243 -13.59 -41.80 -33.87
CA ALA A 243 -14.57 -42.64 -34.51
C ALA A 243 -14.52 -42.33 -36.01
N GLU A 244 -13.47 -42.80 -36.69
CA GLU A 244 -13.40 -42.99 -38.13
C GLU A 244 -14.44 -44.06 -38.51
N LEU A 245 -15.71 -43.70 -38.38
CA LEU A 245 -16.86 -44.32 -39.05
C LEU A 245 -18.18 -43.56 -38.79
N SER A 246 -18.12 -42.24 -38.58
CA SER A 246 -19.33 -41.40 -38.63
C SER A 246 -19.14 -40.21 -39.57
N GLU A 247 -19.28 -40.51 -40.86
CA GLU A 247 -19.84 -39.68 -41.93
C GLU A 247 -19.69 -38.15 -41.81
N TYR A 248 -18.66 -37.67 -42.51
CA TYR A 248 -18.76 -36.66 -43.58
C TYR A 248 -20.05 -35.80 -43.62
N THR A 249 -20.07 -34.69 -42.88
CA THR A 249 -20.84 -33.51 -43.30
C THR A 249 -19.95 -32.28 -43.18
N GLY A 250 -19.63 -31.70 -44.34
CA GLY A 250 -18.72 -30.57 -44.46
C GLY A 250 -19.31 -29.27 -43.93
N ALA A 251 -18.50 -28.53 -43.19
CA ALA A 251 -18.69 -27.09 -43.00
C ALA A 251 -17.32 -26.42 -42.84
N THR A 252 -17.11 -25.43 -43.68
CA THR A 252 -15.87 -24.70 -43.95
C THR A 252 -15.58 -23.60 -42.93
N GLY A 253 -14.32 -23.56 -42.47
CA GLY A 253 -13.51 -22.33 -42.41
C GLY A 253 -13.71 -21.37 -41.23
N ALA A 254 -12.73 -21.34 -40.32
CA ALA A 254 -12.12 -20.10 -39.80
C ALA A 254 -10.95 -20.44 -38.85
N ASN A 255 -9.74 -20.03 -39.26
CA ASN A 255 -8.52 -19.73 -38.48
C ASN A 255 -8.24 -20.54 -37.21
N LYS A 256 -7.43 -21.60 -37.35
CA LYS A 256 -6.76 -22.32 -36.25
C LYS A 256 -5.24 -22.15 -36.37
N ASP A 257 -4.73 -20.98 -35.99
CA ASP A 257 -3.30 -20.76 -35.73
C ASP A 257 -3.10 -20.29 -34.28
N GLU A 258 -3.93 -20.78 -33.36
CA GLU A 258 -3.71 -20.57 -31.93
C GLU A 258 -2.83 -21.70 -31.38
N ASN A 259 -1.64 -21.31 -30.92
CA ASN A 259 -0.66 -22.20 -30.32
C ASN A 259 -1.29 -22.91 -29.10
N PRO A 260 -1.45 -24.24 -29.11
CA PRO A 260 -2.20 -24.97 -28.07
C PRO A 260 -1.57 -24.86 -26.67
N TYR A 261 -0.31 -24.42 -26.58
CA TYR A 261 0.37 -24.19 -25.30
C TYR A 261 0.10 -22.82 -24.66
N ASP A 262 -0.36 -21.82 -25.42
CA ASP A 262 -0.55 -20.46 -24.90
C ASP A 262 -1.84 -20.34 -24.06
N GLY A 263 -2.86 -21.15 -24.38
CA GLY A 263 -4.12 -21.22 -23.63
C GLY A 263 -4.02 -21.94 -22.28
N PHE A 264 -3.07 -22.87 -22.11
CA PHE A 264 -2.92 -23.64 -20.86
C PHE A 264 -2.46 -22.75 -19.70
N MET A 265 -1.51 -21.85 -19.97
CA MET A 265 -1.03 -20.91 -18.96
C MET A 265 -2.07 -19.82 -18.65
N THR A 266 -2.82 -19.32 -19.63
CA THR A 266 -3.89 -18.33 -19.37
C THR A 266 -5.05 -18.92 -18.56
N HIS A 267 -5.38 -20.21 -18.72
CA HIS A 267 -6.37 -20.87 -17.87
C HIS A 267 -5.87 -21.16 -16.45
N LEU A 268 -4.57 -21.45 -16.26
CA LEU A 268 -3.97 -21.51 -14.92
C LEU A 268 -3.96 -20.13 -14.22
N VAL A 269 -3.81 -19.04 -14.98
CA VAL A 269 -3.91 -17.64 -14.48
C VAL A 269 -5.36 -17.23 -14.20
N GLY A 270 -6.35 -17.97 -14.71
CA GLY A 270 -7.78 -17.84 -14.35
C GLY A 270 -8.09 -18.12 -12.87
N ASN A 271 -7.10 -18.58 -12.10
CA ASN A 271 -7.20 -18.90 -10.68
C ASN A 271 -7.30 -17.69 -9.72
N ALA A 272 -7.74 -16.53 -10.20
CA ALA A 272 -8.27 -15.45 -9.38
C ALA A 272 -9.39 -15.89 -8.43
N ASP A 273 -9.87 -17.13 -8.53
CA ASP A 273 -10.93 -17.73 -7.72
C ASP A 273 -10.70 -17.71 -6.20
N LEU A 274 -9.47 -17.84 -5.68
CA LEU A 274 -9.25 -17.70 -4.23
C LEU A 274 -9.45 -16.23 -3.79
N ALA A 275 -8.88 -15.31 -4.56
CA ALA A 275 -9.17 -13.89 -4.40
C ALA A 275 -10.65 -13.56 -4.64
N VAL A 276 -11.38 -14.29 -5.50
CA VAL A 276 -12.82 -14.12 -5.76
C VAL A 276 -13.67 -14.69 -4.63
N LEU A 277 -13.28 -15.83 -4.05
CA LEU A 277 -13.91 -16.42 -2.86
C LEU A 277 -13.86 -15.45 -1.68
N PHE A 278 -12.75 -14.73 -1.51
CA PHE A 278 -12.67 -13.64 -0.53
C PHE A 278 -13.31 -12.34 -1.05
N ARG A 279 -13.27 -12.01 -2.35
CA ARG A 279 -13.93 -10.80 -2.92
C ARG A 279 -15.45 -10.82 -2.83
N ASN A 280 -16.09 -12.00 -2.79
CA ASN A 280 -17.54 -12.11 -2.72
C ASN A 280 -18.06 -11.73 -1.32
N ASN A 281 -18.02 -10.42 -1.04
CA ASN A 281 -18.80 -9.56 -0.13
C ASN A 281 -19.19 -10.06 1.28
N ASN A 282 -19.61 -11.32 1.46
CA ASN A 282 -20.14 -11.83 2.72
C ASN A 282 -19.08 -12.00 3.82
N ALA A 283 -17.82 -12.34 3.47
CA ALA A 283 -16.74 -12.44 4.47
C ALA A 283 -16.32 -11.05 5.02
N PHE A 284 -16.57 -9.98 4.26
CA PHE A 284 -16.17 -8.62 4.61
C PHE A 284 -17.32 -7.74 5.13
N HIS A 285 -18.53 -8.29 5.24
CA HIS A 285 -19.71 -7.63 5.81
C HIS A 285 -19.77 -7.61 7.34
N LEU A 286 -18.63 -7.70 8.04
CA LEU A 286 -18.59 -7.12 9.39
C LEU A 286 -19.02 -5.66 9.24
N ARG A 287 -20.05 -5.25 10.00
CA ARG A 287 -20.72 -3.94 9.92
C ARG A 287 -19.81 -2.80 10.39
N SER A 288 -18.63 -2.62 9.77
CA SER A 288 -17.61 -1.63 10.13
C SER A 288 -16.29 -1.83 9.36
N SER A 289 -16.27 -2.50 8.20
CA SER A 289 -14.99 -2.67 7.47
C SER A 289 -14.45 -1.34 6.94
N SER A 290 -13.13 -1.18 7.01
CA SER A 290 -12.40 -0.02 6.53
C SER A 290 -12.55 0.11 5.01
N PRO A 291 -12.58 1.34 4.46
CA PRO A 291 -12.85 1.58 3.05
C PRO A 291 -11.80 0.94 2.10
N LEU A 292 -10.63 0.56 2.63
CA LEU A 292 -9.54 -0.08 1.89
C LEU A 292 -9.30 -1.53 2.33
N ARG A 293 -10.23 -2.18 3.04
CA ARG A 293 -10.02 -3.53 3.59
C ARG A 293 -9.52 -4.54 2.56
N ARG A 294 -10.07 -4.53 1.34
CA ARG A 294 -9.62 -5.41 0.25
C ARG A 294 -8.14 -5.20 -0.11
N GLY A 295 -7.71 -3.95 -0.25
CA GLY A 295 -6.31 -3.61 -0.51
C GLY A 295 -5.41 -3.94 0.69
N ASN A 296 -5.92 -3.73 1.91
CA ASN A 296 -5.21 -4.06 3.13
C ASN A 296 -4.98 -5.58 3.25
N PHE A 297 -6.00 -6.39 2.96
CA PHE A 297 -5.93 -7.86 2.98
C PHE A 297 -4.90 -8.40 1.97
N ASP A 298 -4.96 -7.91 0.73
CA ASP A 298 -4.02 -8.32 -0.32
C ASP A 298 -2.56 -8.03 0.05
N LEU A 299 -2.30 -6.83 0.58
CA LEU A 299 -0.96 -6.44 1.02
C LEU A 299 -0.53 -7.15 2.31
N LEU A 300 -1.46 -7.48 3.21
CA LEU A 300 -1.17 -8.31 4.37
C LEU A 300 -0.74 -9.70 3.92
N LEU A 301 -1.46 -10.32 2.98
CA LEU A 301 -1.10 -11.61 2.42
C LEU A 301 0.25 -11.57 1.71
N LEU A 302 0.56 -10.49 0.99
CA LEU A 302 1.88 -10.23 0.42
C LEU A 302 2.98 -10.14 1.48
N LEU A 303 2.74 -9.41 2.57
CA LEU A 303 3.69 -9.27 3.65
C LEU A 303 3.95 -10.59 4.38
N VAL A 304 2.90 -11.36 4.69
CA VAL A 304 3.06 -12.66 5.38
C VAL A 304 3.78 -13.66 4.47
N THR A 305 3.48 -13.70 3.17
CA THR A 305 4.24 -14.53 2.22
C THR A 305 5.72 -14.12 2.14
N GLN A 306 6.01 -12.80 2.15
CA GLN A 306 7.39 -12.30 2.15
C GLN A 306 8.15 -12.79 3.38
N GLU A 307 7.58 -12.56 4.57
CA GLU A 307 8.19 -12.99 5.83
C GLU A 307 8.34 -14.52 5.89
N ALA A 308 7.34 -15.27 5.42
CA ALA A 308 7.40 -16.74 5.37
C ALA A 308 8.57 -17.21 4.50
N THR A 309 8.77 -16.57 3.35
CA THR A 309 9.91 -16.86 2.46
C THR A 309 11.23 -16.59 3.15
N HIS A 310 11.34 -15.47 3.89
CA HIS A 310 12.55 -15.15 4.64
C HIS A 310 12.82 -16.14 5.77
N ARG A 311 11.80 -16.60 6.50
CA ARG A 311 11.96 -17.63 7.53
C ARG A 311 12.38 -18.97 6.96
N VAL A 312 11.81 -19.39 5.82
CA VAL A 312 12.25 -20.59 5.12
C VAL A 312 13.72 -20.44 4.70
N LEU A 313 14.12 -19.31 4.11
CA LEU A 313 15.53 -19.05 3.77
C LEU A 313 16.45 -19.16 5.01
N CYS A 314 16.08 -18.61 6.16
CA CYS A 314 16.86 -18.74 7.38
C CYS A 314 16.96 -20.20 7.85
N ASN A 315 15.84 -20.93 7.84
CA ASN A 315 15.83 -22.34 8.24
C ASN A 315 16.71 -23.21 7.32
N LEU A 316 16.70 -22.93 6.00
CA LEU A 316 17.55 -23.62 5.03
C LEU A 316 19.03 -23.26 5.20
N SER A 317 19.36 -22.04 5.66
CA SER A 317 20.76 -21.63 5.89
C SER A 317 21.38 -22.24 7.14
N ASP A 318 20.55 -22.65 8.11
CA ASP A 318 21.02 -23.28 9.35
C ASP A 318 21.39 -24.76 9.15
N ASP A 319 20.98 -25.39 8.04
CA ASP A 319 21.25 -26.79 7.71
C ASP A 319 22.21 -26.93 6.52
N GLU A 320 23.44 -27.36 6.77
CA GLU A 320 24.49 -27.52 5.73
C GLU A 320 24.06 -28.47 4.60
N ASP A 321 23.23 -29.47 4.88
CA ASP A 321 22.75 -30.43 3.88
C ASP A 321 21.75 -29.77 2.89
N GLN A 322 21.15 -28.65 3.28
CA GLN A 322 20.14 -27.91 2.52
C GLN A 322 20.69 -26.68 1.79
N GLN A 323 22.01 -26.47 1.81
CA GLN A 323 22.67 -25.32 1.20
C GLN A 323 22.29 -25.11 -0.29
N ASN A 324 22.15 -26.19 -1.06
CA ASN A 324 21.74 -26.11 -2.47
C ASN A 324 20.28 -25.59 -2.63
N GLN A 325 19.39 -25.94 -1.71
CA GLN A 325 18.01 -25.45 -1.70
C GLN A 325 17.96 -23.97 -1.27
N PHE A 326 18.77 -23.60 -0.26
CA PHE A 326 18.95 -22.21 0.15
C PHE A 326 19.41 -21.35 -1.03
N ASP A 327 20.48 -21.76 -1.73
CA ASP A 327 21.03 -21.02 -2.86
C ASP A 327 20.02 -20.86 -4.00
N TYR A 328 19.30 -21.94 -4.32
CA TYR A 328 18.22 -21.90 -5.30
C TYR A 328 17.11 -20.93 -4.90
N LEU A 329 16.56 -21.05 -3.69
CA LEU A 329 15.45 -20.20 -3.23
C LEU A 329 15.88 -18.73 -3.14
N ARG A 330 17.12 -18.47 -2.71
CA ARG A 330 17.70 -17.12 -2.64
C ARG A 330 17.81 -16.49 -4.03
N GLU A 331 18.34 -17.23 -5.01
CA GLU A 331 18.43 -16.78 -6.41
C GLU A 331 17.02 -16.53 -6.98
N PHE A 332 16.11 -17.50 -6.81
CA PHE A 332 14.73 -17.39 -7.27
C PHE A 332 14.01 -16.18 -6.69
N TYR A 333 14.15 -15.95 -5.37
CA TYR A 333 13.59 -14.81 -4.66
C TYR A 333 14.18 -13.49 -5.17
N ALA A 334 15.51 -13.42 -5.32
CA ALA A 334 16.21 -12.23 -5.76
C ALA A 334 15.80 -11.75 -7.16
N GLU A 335 15.60 -12.70 -8.09
CA GLU A 335 15.10 -12.41 -9.45
C GLU A 335 13.67 -11.85 -9.46
N ARG A 336 12.88 -12.18 -8.43
CA ARG A 336 11.42 -11.95 -8.35
C ARG A 336 11.03 -10.96 -7.26
N LEU A 337 11.98 -10.16 -6.79
CA LEU A 337 11.74 -9.14 -5.76
C LEU A 337 10.69 -8.09 -6.16
N CYS A 338 10.44 -7.90 -7.46
CA CYS A 338 9.40 -7.02 -7.98
C CYS A 338 7.96 -7.42 -7.58
N TYR A 339 7.74 -8.67 -7.15
CA TYR A 339 6.45 -9.07 -6.58
C TYR A 339 6.19 -8.43 -5.22
N PHE A 340 7.23 -8.21 -4.42
CA PHE A 340 7.12 -7.74 -3.04
C PHE A 340 7.34 -6.25 -2.87
N ASP A 341 8.04 -5.61 -3.82
CA ASP A 341 8.39 -4.19 -3.75
C ASP A 341 7.69 -3.36 -4.82
N GLY A 342 7.61 -2.05 -4.58
CA GLY A 342 7.02 -1.09 -5.50
C GLY A 342 5.49 -1.14 -5.58
N ASN A 343 4.98 -0.24 -6.43
CA ASN A 343 3.56 -0.10 -6.69
C ASN A 343 3.11 -1.14 -7.73
N GLY A 344 2.41 -2.18 -7.28
CA GLY A 344 1.99 -3.29 -8.14
C GLY A 344 0.48 -3.55 -8.10
N GLY A 345 0.05 -4.53 -8.90
CA GLY A 345 -1.33 -5.02 -8.88
C GLY A 345 -1.67 -5.85 -7.64
N TYR A 346 -2.90 -6.36 -7.61
CA TYR A 346 -3.35 -7.32 -6.61
C TYR A 346 -2.79 -8.72 -6.88
N ALA A 347 -2.78 -9.58 -5.86
CA ALA A 347 -2.44 -11.00 -5.93
C ALA A 347 -0.98 -11.31 -6.33
N ARG A 348 -0.05 -10.37 -6.14
CA ARG A 348 1.38 -10.59 -6.45
C ARG A 348 2.00 -11.75 -5.66
N HIS A 349 1.52 -11.99 -4.44
CA HIS A 349 1.96 -13.11 -3.62
C HIS A 349 1.59 -14.46 -4.23
N GLU A 350 0.45 -14.53 -4.92
CA GLU A 350 -0.05 -15.75 -5.56
C GLU A 350 0.74 -16.02 -6.84
N LEU A 351 1.04 -14.96 -7.62
CA LEU A 351 1.93 -15.06 -8.78
C LEU A 351 3.32 -15.57 -8.40
N PHE A 352 3.92 -15.04 -7.33
CA PHE A 352 5.20 -15.53 -6.83
C PHE A 352 5.17 -17.03 -6.48
N LEU A 353 4.14 -17.47 -5.75
CA LEU A 353 3.98 -18.87 -5.35
C LEU A 353 3.69 -19.77 -6.55
N GLN A 354 2.89 -19.30 -7.51
CA GLN A 354 2.57 -20.03 -8.73
C GLN A 354 3.83 -20.24 -9.58
N ASP A 355 4.64 -19.19 -9.78
CA ASP A 355 5.92 -19.29 -10.47
C ASP A 355 6.85 -20.30 -9.79
N LEU A 356 6.86 -20.34 -8.45
CA LEU A 356 7.69 -21.27 -7.68
C LEU A 356 7.19 -22.72 -7.81
N MET A 357 5.88 -22.95 -7.67
CA MET A 357 5.27 -24.29 -7.79
C MET A 357 5.37 -24.85 -9.22
N SER A 358 5.36 -23.97 -10.21
CA SER A 358 5.43 -24.33 -11.63
C SER A 358 6.88 -24.45 -12.14
N ALA A 359 7.88 -24.08 -11.32
CA ALA A 359 9.28 -24.22 -11.69
C ALA A 359 9.68 -25.70 -11.74
N PRO A 360 10.43 -26.13 -12.78
CA PRO A 360 10.87 -27.51 -12.89
C PRO A 360 11.91 -27.85 -11.80
N PRO A 361 11.97 -29.10 -11.32
CA PRO A 361 13.04 -29.53 -10.44
C PRO A 361 14.42 -29.31 -11.05
N LYS A 362 15.36 -28.80 -10.25
CA LYS A 362 16.72 -28.46 -10.70
C LYS A 362 17.73 -29.42 -10.08
N ILE A 363 18.57 -30.04 -10.91
CA ILE A 363 19.68 -30.86 -10.44
C ILE A 363 20.92 -29.97 -10.33
N ILE A 364 21.49 -29.86 -9.12
CA ILE A 364 22.67 -29.07 -8.81
C ILE A 364 23.82 -30.01 -8.45
N GLN A 365 24.92 -29.90 -9.18
CA GLN A 365 26.14 -30.65 -8.90
C GLN A 365 27.02 -29.81 -7.97
N SER A 366 27.02 -30.13 -6.68
CA SER A 366 27.80 -29.40 -5.68
C SER A 366 29.28 -29.80 -5.74
N ASN A 367 29.56 -31.10 -5.85
CA ASN A 367 30.90 -31.67 -5.95
C ASN A 367 30.95 -32.78 -7.02
N ARG A 368 32.15 -33.24 -7.39
CA ARG A 368 32.35 -34.27 -8.45
C ARG A 368 31.50 -35.55 -8.28
N TYR A 369 31.07 -35.87 -7.06
CA TYR A 369 30.31 -37.07 -6.74
C TYR A 369 28.93 -36.80 -6.11
N ASN A 370 28.61 -35.55 -5.76
CA ASN A 370 27.39 -35.22 -5.04
C ASN A 370 26.44 -34.45 -5.96
N VAL A 371 25.33 -35.11 -6.29
CA VAL A 371 24.25 -34.56 -7.10
C VAL A 371 23.06 -34.34 -6.16
N HIS A 372 22.62 -33.10 -6.04
CA HIS A 372 21.45 -32.74 -5.24
C HIS A 372 20.31 -32.35 -6.19
N MET A 373 19.10 -32.77 -5.88
CA MET A 373 17.90 -32.36 -6.58
C MET A 373 17.16 -31.36 -5.69
N VAL A 374 16.88 -30.18 -6.24
CA VAL A 374 16.03 -29.18 -5.60
C VAL A 374 14.63 -29.30 -6.20
N ASP A 375 13.64 -29.45 -5.32
CA ASP A 375 12.23 -29.50 -5.69
C ASP A 375 11.53 -28.17 -5.32
N PRO A 376 11.23 -27.29 -6.30
CA PRO A 376 10.56 -26.02 -6.05
C PRO A 376 9.17 -26.16 -5.44
N LEU A 377 8.45 -27.26 -5.75
CA LEU A 377 7.13 -27.51 -5.18
C LEU A 377 7.24 -27.70 -3.67
N ARG A 378 8.25 -28.46 -3.23
CA ARG A 378 8.51 -28.67 -1.80
C ARG A 378 8.81 -27.35 -1.08
N LEU A 379 9.61 -26.49 -1.69
CA LEU A 379 9.90 -25.15 -1.13
C LEU A 379 8.63 -24.29 -1.03
N ALA A 380 7.73 -24.36 -2.02
CA ALA A 380 6.45 -23.66 -1.96
C ALA A 380 5.55 -24.20 -0.84
N GLU A 381 5.51 -25.53 -0.61
CA GLU A 381 4.82 -26.14 0.53
C GLU A 381 5.36 -25.61 1.86
N ASP A 382 6.68 -25.60 2.04
CA ASP A 382 7.32 -25.14 3.27
C ASP A 382 7.04 -23.64 3.51
N ILE A 383 7.02 -22.81 2.46
CA ILE A 383 6.60 -21.40 2.56
C ILE A 383 5.13 -21.28 2.98
N LEU A 384 4.22 -22.06 2.39
CA LEU A 384 2.79 -22.00 2.71
C LEU A 384 2.50 -22.49 4.14
N GLN A 385 3.21 -23.51 4.60
CA GLN A 385 3.13 -23.97 5.99
C GLN A 385 3.67 -22.90 6.95
N THR A 386 4.83 -22.33 6.66
CA THR A 386 5.42 -21.24 7.46
C THR A 386 4.52 -20.00 7.48
N ARG A 387 3.84 -19.70 6.35
CA ARG A 387 2.86 -18.61 6.24
C ARG A 387 1.67 -18.81 7.17
N ALA A 388 1.17 -20.04 7.30
CA ALA A 388 0.07 -20.35 8.21
C ALA A 388 0.48 -20.19 9.69
N ILE A 389 1.69 -20.66 10.04
CA ILE A 389 2.27 -20.51 11.38
C ILE A 389 2.44 -19.02 11.72
N LEU A 390 3.06 -18.26 10.82
CA LEU A 390 3.24 -16.81 10.94
C LEU A 390 1.93 -16.06 11.13
N ALA A 391 0.88 -16.46 10.40
CA ALA A 391 -0.42 -15.83 10.55
C ALA A 391 -1.00 -16.03 11.96
N ASP A 392 -0.75 -17.18 12.58
CA ASP A 392 -1.14 -17.43 13.97
C ASP A 392 -0.33 -16.60 14.97
N GLU A 393 1.00 -16.60 14.82
CA GLU A 393 1.90 -15.81 15.66
C GLU A 393 1.54 -14.32 15.62
N TRP A 394 1.32 -13.76 14.43
CA TRP A 394 1.00 -12.34 14.30
C TRP A 394 -0.39 -12.01 14.85
N LYS A 395 -1.34 -12.93 14.73
CA LYS A 395 -2.70 -12.76 15.27
C LYS A 395 -2.63 -12.57 16.78
N ASP A 396 -1.81 -13.35 17.47
CA ASP A 396 -1.69 -13.33 18.93
C ASP A 396 -0.70 -12.25 19.41
N GLU A 397 0.56 -12.27 18.96
CA GLU A 397 1.63 -11.41 19.48
C GLU A 397 1.62 -9.97 18.94
N VAL A 398 1.24 -9.82 17.66
CA VAL A 398 1.36 -8.53 16.98
C VAL A 398 0.05 -7.77 17.10
N PHE A 399 -1.07 -8.40 16.76
CA PHE A 399 -2.36 -7.73 16.64
C PHE A 399 -3.25 -7.93 17.87
N GLY A 400 -3.14 -9.06 18.58
CA GLY A 400 -3.85 -9.34 19.82
C GLY A 400 -3.49 -8.35 20.92
N ASP A 401 -2.19 -8.22 21.21
CA ASP A 401 -1.69 -7.34 22.28
C ASP A 401 -1.71 -5.85 21.91
N THR A 402 -1.62 -5.50 20.61
CA THR A 402 -1.63 -4.08 20.19
C THR A 402 -2.91 -3.34 20.52
N LYS A 403 -4.04 -4.03 20.73
CA LYS A 403 -5.31 -3.36 21.03
C LYS A 403 -5.21 -2.45 22.25
N ILE A 404 -4.48 -2.87 23.28
CA ILE A 404 -4.54 -2.23 24.59
C ILE A 404 -3.25 -1.46 24.87
N GLU A 405 -2.09 -2.09 24.85
CA GLU A 405 -0.93 -1.48 25.50
C GLU A 405 -0.29 -0.34 24.71
N HIS A 406 -0.07 -0.55 23.40
CA HIS A 406 0.67 0.40 22.57
C HIS A 406 -0.11 1.68 22.28
N ASN A 407 -1.41 1.55 21.96
CA ASN A 407 -2.27 2.72 21.75
C ASN A 407 -2.48 3.49 23.05
N LEU A 408 -2.60 2.80 24.20
CA LEU A 408 -2.70 3.47 25.50
C LEU A 408 -1.44 4.24 25.86
N ALA A 409 -0.24 3.68 25.59
CA ALA A 409 1.01 4.38 25.85
C ALA A 409 1.11 5.70 25.04
N LEU A 410 0.80 5.66 23.74
CA LEU A 410 0.78 6.87 22.91
C LEU A 410 -0.33 7.83 23.30
N ASN A 411 -1.52 7.33 23.65
CA ASN A 411 -2.62 8.17 24.13
C ASN A 411 -2.28 8.87 25.45
N ARG A 412 -1.51 8.23 26.34
CA ARG A 412 -0.99 8.88 27.57
C ARG A 412 -0.03 10.01 27.23
N VAL A 413 0.93 9.78 26.32
CA VAL A 413 1.85 10.82 25.85
C VAL A 413 1.08 11.98 25.22
N PHE A 414 0.06 11.67 24.43
CA PHE A 414 -0.82 12.64 23.80
C PHE A 414 -1.57 13.51 24.81
N LEU A 415 -2.20 12.89 25.82
CA LEU A 415 -2.91 13.61 26.88
C LEU A 415 -1.95 14.50 27.67
N MET A 416 -0.76 14.00 27.99
CA MET A 416 0.27 14.78 28.70
C MET A 416 0.70 16.02 27.88
N LYS A 417 0.96 15.86 26.58
CA LYS A 417 1.31 16.98 25.70
C LYS A 417 0.18 18.02 25.61
N ARG A 418 -1.09 17.57 25.55
CA ARG A 418 -2.25 18.49 25.53
C ARG A 418 -2.37 19.32 26.81
N VAL A 419 -2.18 18.71 27.98
CA VAL A 419 -2.22 19.43 29.27
C VAL A 419 -1.11 20.49 29.33
N LEU A 420 0.11 20.13 28.92
CA LEU A 420 1.23 21.09 28.91
C LEU A 420 1.01 22.27 27.94
N GLN A 421 0.31 22.05 26.83
CA GLN A 421 -0.03 23.10 25.86
C GLN A 421 -1.17 24.02 26.34
N SER A 422 -2.09 23.56 27.20
CA SER A 422 -3.13 24.43 27.76
C SER A 422 -2.57 25.40 28.80
N ASP A 423 -1.56 24.98 29.56
CA ASP A 423 -1.02 25.78 30.67
C ASP A 423 -0.11 26.93 30.22
N THR A 424 0.39 26.87 28.99
CA THR A 424 1.31 27.89 28.44
C THR A 424 0.60 29.14 27.89
N VAL A 425 -0.74 29.17 27.83
CA VAL A 425 -1.48 30.20 27.08
C VAL A 425 -2.00 31.37 27.94
N VAL A 426 -1.72 31.45 29.26
CA VAL A 426 -2.21 32.61 30.06
C VAL A 426 -1.21 33.12 31.11
N PRO A 427 -0.42 34.17 30.78
CA PRO A 427 -0.19 35.27 31.70
C PRO A 427 -1.14 36.41 31.34
N LEU A 428 -2.44 36.26 31.66
CA LEU A 428 -3.39 37.38 31.74
C LEU A 428 -3.10 38.17 33.02
N TYR A 429 -1.95 38.83 33.07
CA TYR A 429 -1.69 39.96 33.97
C TYR A 429 -0.68 40.90 33.31
N SER A 430 -1.03 41.44 32.14
CA SER A 430 -0.73 42.85 31.89
C SER A 430 -1.83 43.65 32.56
N SER A 431 -1.73 43.80 33.88
CA SER A 431 -2.41 44.87 34.60
C SER A 431 -1.95 46.18 33.98
N GLU A 432 -2.71 46.69 33.01
CA GLU A 432 -2.74 48.11 32.73
C GLU A 432 -3.18 48.76 34.04
N VAL A 433 -2.18 49.20 34.81
CA VAL A 433 -2.36 50.16 35.88
C VAL A 433 -2.91 51.40 35.20
N ASN A 434 -4.25 51.51 35.20
CA ASN A 434 -4.94 52.77 34.99
C ASN A 434 -4.43 53.73 36.07
N THR A 435 -3.40 54.50 35.74
CA THR A 435 -3.06 55.72 36.47
C THR A 435 -4.22 56.68 36.27
N VAL A 436 -5.17 56.63 37.20
CA VAL A 436 -6.16 57.69 37.41
C VAL A 436 -5.38 58.95 37.77
N SER A 437 -5.14 59.80 36.78
CA SER A 437 -4.69 61.17 37.02
C SER A 437 -5.83 61.93 37.66
N ASN A 438 -5.73 62.11 38.99
CA ASN A 438 -6.55 63.04 39.76
C ASN A 438 -6.42 64.45 39.18
N ASN A 439 -7.45 64.91 38.47
CA ASN A 439 -7.62 66.31 38.12
C ASN A 439 -8.45 66.98 39.21
N THR A 440 -7.78 67.38 40.29
CA THR A 440 -8.26 68.38 41.25
C THR A 440 -7.38 69.60 41.14
N ASN A 441 -7.91 70.69 40.57
CA ASN A 441 -7.58 72.10 40.84
C ASN A 441 -8.51 72.95 39.94
N ALA A 442 -9.56 73.55 40.50
CA ALA A 442 -9.57 74.89 41.10
C ALA A 442 -9.75 75.99 40.03
N PHE A 443 -10.97 76.51 39.91
CA PHE A 443 -11.22 77.89 39.50
C PHE A 443 -12.40 78.46 40.29
N GLN A 444 -12.07 79.44 41.12
CA GLN A 444 -12.90 80.58 41.50
C GLN A 444 -13.09 81.52 40.31
#